data_AF-A0A1Z9KMQ0-F1
#
_entry.id   AF-A0A1Z9KMQ0-F1
#
_cell.length_a   1.000
_cell.length_b   1.000
_cell.length_c   1.000
_cell.angle_alpha   90.00
_cell.angle_beta   90.00
_cell.angle_gamma   90.00
#
_symmetry.space_group_name_H-M   'P 1'
#
loop_
_entity.id
_entity.type
_entity.pdbx_description
1 polymer ?
#
loop_
_entity_poly.entity_id
_entity_poly.type
_entity_poly.pdbx_seq_one_letter_code
_entity_poly.pdbx_strand_id
1 'polypeptide(L)'
;EHSTITAWGKDNENKAHENIINQFLLEGKVIASVIDSYDTFETATKIISSELKEKIINSKGTFVVRPDSGKLPDTIIELLDTLSSEENFGYTLNSKGYKELPSYIRVIQGDGVDKNSIENILFSMKENNYSAANITFGMGGALLQKLDRDTYSFAMKVSAIHDGIIWKDVFKEPSSDQTKNSRRGRFAIVKNDELEVIDLEKLSQTNLLKTRYKDGKLYNETDLKAIRNKVEIN
;
A
#
# COMPACT_ATOMS: atom_id res chain seq x y z
N GLU A 1 -19.37 -4.68 -0.34
CA GLU A 1 -18.92 -5.32 0.93
C GLU A 1 -19.78 -6.55 1.20
N HIS A 2 -19.52 -7.33 2.26
CA HIS A 2 -20.29 -8.57 2.47
C HIS A 2 -21.79 -8.31 2.64
N SER A 3 -22.19 -7.26 3.36
CA SER A 3 -23.60 -6.93 3.60
C SER A 3 -24.42 -6.80 2.30
N THR A 4 -23.84 -6.19 1.27
CA THR A 4 -24.50 -5.97 -0.03
C THR A 4 -24.68 -7.26 -0.83
N ILE A 5 -23.87 -8.30 -0.54
CA ILE A 5 -24.00 -9.63 -1.14
C ILE A 5 -24.96 -10.47 -0.29
N THR A 6 -24.70 -10.60 1.00
CA THR A 6 -25.41 -11.51 1.89
C THR A 6 -26.86 -11.10 2.16
N ALA A 7 -27.22 -9.82 1.97
CA ALA A 7 -28.62 -9.35 2.05
C ALA A 7 -29.56 -10.02 1.03
N TRP A 8 -29.03 -10.61 -0.05
CA TRP A 8 -29.81 -11.36 -1.03
C TRP A 8 -30.05 -12.83 -0.62
N GLY A 9 -29.33 -13.30 0.41
CA GLY A 9 -29.28 -14.70 0.81
C GLY A 9 -28.38 -15.55 -0.08
N LYS A 10 -27.89 -16.67 0.45
CA LYS A 10 -26.91 -17.55 -0.20
C LYS A 10 -27.36 -18.02 -1.58
N ASP A 11 -28.62 -18.42 -1.71
CA ASP A 11 -29.18 -18.93 -2.96
C ASP A 11 -29.32 -17.87 -4.07
N ASN A 12 -29.09 -16.59 -3.75
CA ASN A 12 -29.17 -15.47 -4.70
C ASN A 12 -27.86 -14.66 -4.77
N GLU A 13 -26.71 -15.23 -4.39
CA GLU A 13 -25.41 -14.56 -4.51
C GLU A 13 -25.14 -14.09 -5.95
N ASN A 14 -25.51 -14.90 -6.95
CA ASN A 14 -25.39 -14.53 -8.35
C ASN A 14 -26.20 -13.27 -8.72
N LYS A 15 -27.43 -13.13 -8.20
CA LYS A 15 -28.28 -11.95 -8.42
C LYS A 15 -27.71 -10.72 -7.74
N ALA A 16 -27.06 -10.87 -6.58
CA ALA A 16 -26.38 -9.77 -5.91
C ALA A 16 -25.23 -9.22 -6.77
N HIS A 17 -24.38 -10.11 -7.31
CA HIS A 17 -23.30 -9.73 -8.23
C HIS A 17 -23.84 -9.16 -9.54
N GLU A 18 -24.87 -9.76 -10.12
CA GLU A 18 -25.52 -9.26 -11.34
C GLU A 18 -26.04 -7.83 -11.14
N ASN A 19 -26.69 -7.56 -10.00
CA ASN A 19 -27.16 -6.22 -9.67
C ASN A 19 -26.00 -5.22 -9.57
N ILE A 20 -24.88 -5.58 -8.92
CA ILE A 20 -23.69 -4.71 -8.86
C ILE A 20 -23.17 -4.40 -10.27
N ILE A 21 -23.06 -5.42 -11.13
CA ILE A 21 -22.61 -5.26 -12.51
C ILE A 21 -23.54 -4.32 -13.28
N ASN A 22 -24.84 -4.57 -13.23
CA ASN A 22 -25.84 -3.77 -13.96
C ASN A 22 -25.86 -2.30 -13.52
N GLN A 23 -25.58 -2.02 -12.24
CA GLN A 23 -25.62 -0.66 -11.69
C GLN A 23 -24.32 0.12 -11.93
N PHE A 24 -23.17 -0.56 -11.85
CA PHE A 24 -21.88 0.14 -11.69
C PHE A 24 -20.81 -0.24 -12.70
N LEU A 25 -20.88 -1.43 -13.32
CA LEU A 25 -19.88 -1.85 -14.31
C LEU A 25 -20.21 -1.24 -15.68
N LEU A 26 -19.92 0.05 -15.80
CA LEU A 26 -20.14 0.84 -17.02
C LEU A 26 -18.81 1.01 -17.80
N GLU A 27 -18.91 1.42 -19.06
CA GLU A 27 -17.75 1.65 -19.93
C GLU A 27 -16.71 2.57 -19.27
N GLY A 28 -15.46 2.08 -19.17
CA GLY A 28 -14.35 2.81 -18.55
C GLY A 28 -14.42 2.93 -17.02
N LYS A 29 -15.38 2.29 -16.35
CA LYS A 29 -15.47 2.23 -14.90
C LYS A 29 -14.85 0.96 -14.34
N VAL A 30 -14.35 1.07 -13.12
CA VAL A 30 -13.78 -0.04 -12.35
C VAL A 30 -14.66 -0.28 -11.14
N ILE A 31 -15.04 -1.53 -10.88
CA ILE A 31 -15.80 -1.90 -9.69
C ILE A 31 -15.18 -3.11 -9.04
N ALA A 32 -15.10 -3.10 -7.70
CA ALA A 32 -14.63 -4.24 -6.93
C ALA A 32 -15.80 -4.89 -6.18
N SER A 33 -15.92 -6.21 -6.28
CA SER A 33 -16.91 -6.99 -5.53
C SER A 33 -16.22 -8.02 -4.66
N VAL A 34 -16.64 -8.10 -3.40
CA VAL A 34 -16.23 -9.18 -2.51
C VAL A 34 -16.86 -10.49 -3.00
N ILE A 35 -16.08 -11.56 -3.16
CA ILE A 35 -16.52 -12.82 -3.80
C ILE A 35 -16.46 -14.04 -2.87
N ASP A 36 -16.06 -13.84 -1.63
CA ASP A 36 -15.86 -14.91 -0.64
C ASP A 36 -16.90 -14.84 0.49
N SER A 37 -18.12 -14.38 0.17
CA SER A 37 -19.21 -14.35 1.16
C SER A 37 -19.64 -15.76 1.57
N TYR A 38 -19.47 -16.74 0.67
CA TYR A 38 -19.73 -18.15 0.95
C TYR A 38 -18.60 -19.06 0.48
N ASP A 39 -18.18 -18.96 -0.79
CA ASP A 39 -17.07 -19.73 -1.35
C ASP A 39 -16.41 -18.96 -2.51
N THR A 40 -15.13 -18.59 -2.33
CA THR A 40 -14.36 -17.80 -3.28
C THR A 40 -14.26 -18.46 -4.66
N PHE A 41 -13.94 -19.75 -4.70
CA PHE A 41 -13.59 -20.44 -5.94
C PHE A 41 -14.84 -20.92 -6.68
N GLU A 42 -15.88 -21.31 -5.94
CA GLU A 42 -17.18 -21.57 -6.53
C GLU A 42 -17.77 -20.29 -7.14
N THR A 43 -17.70 -19.16 -6.44
CA THR A 43 -18.16 -17.86 -6.95
C THR A 43 -17.34 -17.43 -8.17
N ALA A 44 -16.01 -17.50 -8.09
CA ALA A 44 -15.13 -17.15 -9.21
C ALA A 44 -15.41 -17.99 -10.45
N THR A 45 -15.64 -19.31 -10.29
CA THR A 45 -15.84 -20.23 -11.42
C THR A 45 -17.26 -20.18 -11.97
N LYS A 46 -18.27 -20.42 -11.11
CA LYS A 46 -19.66 -20.60 -11.56
C LYS A 46 -20.38 -19.29 -11.79
N ILE A 47 -20.16 -18.29 -10.93
CA ILE A 47 -20.90 -17.04 -10.99
C ILE A 47 -20.16 -16.05 -11.89
N ILE A 48 -18.91 -15.71 -11.55
CA ILE A 48 -18.16 -14.65 -12.25
C ILE A 48 -17.72 -15.13 -13.64
N SER A 49 -17.09 -16.30 -13.74
CA SER A 49 -16.49 -16.80 -14.99
C SER A 49 -17.45 -17.61 -15.87
N SER A 50 -18.70 -17.83 -15.43
CA SER A 50 -19.72 -18.53 -16.23
C SER A 50 -20.99 -17.70 -16.36
N GLU A 51 -21.82 -17.60 -15.31
CA GLU A 51 -23.12 -16.93 -15.39
C GLU A 51 -23.03 -15.44 -15.79
N LEU A 52 -22.00 -14.74 -15.32
CA LEU A 52 -21.83 -13.28 -15.51
C LEU A 52 -20.71 -12.92 -16.50
N LYS A 53 -20.02 -13.91 -17.08
CA LYS A 53 -18.87 -13.71 -17.99
C LYS A 53 -19.18 -12.75 -19.13
N GLU A 54 -20.25 -13.03 -19.88
CA GLU A 54 -20.65 -12.21 -21.02
C GLU A 54 -21.03 -10.79 -20.62
N LYS A 55 -21.66 -10.60 -19.45
CA LYS A 55 -21.99 -9.25 -18.96
C LYS A 55 -20.72 -8.46 -18.64
N ILE A 56 -19.73 -9.10 -18.01
CA ILE A 56 -18.44 -8.48 -17.70
C ILE A 56 -17.73 -8.08 -18.99
N ILE A 57 -17.62 -8.98 -19.97
CA ILE A 57 -16.96 -8.71 -21.25
C ILE A 57 -17.65 -7.56 -21.99
N ASN A 58 -18.98 -7.61 -22.11
CA ASN A 58 -19.76 -6.63 -22.88
C ASN A 58 -19.90 -5.27 -22.19
N SER A 59 -19.62 -5.18 -20.88
CA SER A 59 -19.69 -3.93 -20.12
C SER A 59 -18.66 -2.87 -20.55
N LYS A 60 -17.52 -3.31 -21.10
CA LYS A 60 -16.32 -2.49 -21.33
C LYS A 60 -15.81 -1.76 -20.07
N GLY A 61 -16.23 -2.21 -18.89
CA GLY A 61 -15.65 -1.83 -17.60
C GLY A 61 -14.61 -2.86 -17.15
N THR A 62 -14.05 -2.63 -15.97
CA THR A 62 -13.16 -3.59 -15.30
C THR A 62 -13.81 -4.08 -14.01
N PHE A 63 -14.17 -5.36 -13.99
CA PHE A 63 -14.62 -6.04 -12.79
C PHE A 63 -13.39 -6.49 -11.99
N VAL A 64 -13.36 -6.20 -10.69
CA VAL A 64 -12.27 -6.57 -9.80
C VAL A 64 -12.81 -7.55 -8.77
N VAL A 65 -12.34 -8.80 -8.81
CA VAL A 65 -12.67 -9.77 -7.78
C VAL A 65 -11.88 -9.47 -6.51
N ARG A 66 -12.54 -9.53 -5.37
CA ARG A 66 -11.94 -9.28 -4.06
C ARG A 66 -12.17 -10.48 -3.14
N PRO A 67 -11.19 -11.37 -2.96
CA PRO A 67 -11.16 -12.24 -1.78
C PRO A 67 -10.84 -11.41 -0.53
N ASP A 68 -11.53 -11.68 0.57
CA ASP A 68 -11.37 -11.02 1.88
C ASP A 68 -11.09 -12.04 3.01
N SER A 69 -10.66 -13.25 2.63
CA SER A 69 -10.29 -14.36 3.50
C SER A 69 -9.38 -15.35 2.75
N GLY A 70 -8.81 -16.31 3.48
CA GLY A 70 -7.92 -17.34 2.93
C GLY A 70 -6.46 -17.18 3.38
N LYS A 71 -5.57 -17.99 2.79
CA LYS A 71 -4.16 -18.01 3.16
C LYS A 71 -3.33 -17.37 2.06
N LEU A 72 -2.57 -16.35 2.41
CA LEU A 72 -1.64 -15.69 1.49
C LEU A 72 -0.30 -16.46 1.45
N PRO A 73 0.34 -16.60 0.28
CA PRO A 73 -0.08 -16.09 -1.04
C PRO A 73 -1.01 -17.05 -1.82
N ASP A 74 -1.24 -18.26 -1.31
CA ASP A 74 -1.92 -19.37 -1.99
C ASP A 74 -3.27 -18.99 -2.62
N THR A 75 -4.16 -18.35 -1.86
CA THR A 75 -5.49 -17.93 -2.33
C THR A 75 -5.43 -17.02 -3.56
N ILE A 76 -4.41 -16.16 -3.66
CA ILE A 76 -4.24 -15.28 -4.82
C ILE A 76 -3.77 -16.05 -6.05
N ILE A 77 -2.85 -17.00 -5.89
CA ILE A 77 -2.35 -17.81 -7.00
C ILE A 77 -3.48 -18.68 -7.54
N GLU A 78 -4.21 -19.36 -6.66
CA GLU A 78 -5.35 -20.20 -7.05
C GLU A 78 -6.45 -19.39 -7.74
N LEU A 79 -6.72 -18.16 -7.27
CA LEU A 79 -7.69 -17.26 -7.92
C LEU A 79 -7.21 -16.80 -9.31
N LEU A 80 -5.91 -16.51 -9.47
CA LEU A 80 -5.35 -16.16 -10.78
C LEU A 80 -5.36 -17.36 -11.73
N ASP A 81 -5.05 -18.56 -11.26
CA ASP A 81 -5.16 -19.80 -12.04
C ASP A 81 -6.60 -20.05 -12.46
N THR A 82 -7.56 -19.87 -11.54
CA THR A 82 -8.99 -19.99 -11.85
C THR A 82 -9.40 -18.99 -12.93
N LEU A 83 -9.12 -17.70 -12.75
CA LEU A 83 -9.58 -16.69 -13.71
C LEU A 83 -8.89 -16.81 -15.08
N SER A 84 -7.63 -17.21 -15.11
CA SER A 84 -6.82 -17.25 -16.33
C SER A 84 -6.98 -18.54 -17.14
N SER A 85 -7.73 -19.53 -16.65
CA SER A 85 -8.01 -20.71 -17.44
C SER A 85 -8.83 -20.37 -18.70
N GLU A 86 -8.63 -21.15 -19.77
CA GLU A 86 -9.23 -20.88 -21.09
C GLU A 86 -10.77 -20.99 -21.06
N GLU A 87 -11.31 -21.87 -20.23
CA GLU A 87 -12.76 -21.99 -20.00
C GLU A 87 -13.33 -20.73 -19.32
N ASN A 88 -12.53 -20.07 -18.49
CA ASN A 88 -12.85 -18.82 -17.82
C ASN A 88 -12.41 -17.64 -18.69
N PHE A 89 -11.60 -16.70 -18.21
CA PHE A 89 -11.30 -15.50 -18.98
C PHE A 89 -10.07 -15.62 -19.89
N GLY A 90 -9.28 -16.68 -19.75
CA GLY A 90 -7.99 -16.81 -20.43
C GLY A 90 -6.97 -15.77 -19.97
N TYR A 91 -5.84 -15.71 -20.68
CA TYR A 91 -4.82 -14.68 -20.49
C TYR A 91 -4.08 -14.38 -21.79
N THR A 92 -3.30 -13.30 -21.78
CA THR A 92 -2.30 -13.01 -22.80
C THR A 92 -0.91 -12.96 -22.16
N LEU A 93 0.14 -13.22 -22.92
CA LEU A 93 1.50 -12.96 -22.47
C LEU A 93 1.86 -11.51 -22.80
N ASN A 94 2.27 -10.75 -21.80
CA ASN A 94 2.80 -9.41 -22.04
C ASN A 94 4.22 -9.45 -22.63
N SER A 95 4.79 -8.29 -22.96
CA SER A 95 6.11 -8.17 -23.58
C SER A 95 7.27 -8.74 -22.73
N LYS A 96 7.03 -9.04 -21.45
CA LYS A 96 7.99 -9.65 -20.53
C LYS A 96 7.76 -11.15 -20.33
N GLY A 97 6.78 -11.75 -21.02
CA GLY A 97 6.46 -13.18 -20.91
C GLY A 97 5.59 -13.55 -19.71
N TYR A 98 4.96 -12.58 -19.04
CA TYR A 98 4.07 -12.86 -17.91
C TYR A 98 2.61 -12.89 -18.36
N LYS A 99 1.83 -13.82 -17.80
CA LYS A 99 0.39 -13.97 -17.95
C LYS A 99 -0.32 -12.73 -17.43
N GLU A 100 -1.12 -12.12 -18.27
CA GLU A 100 -1.93 -10.94 -17.97
C GLU A 100 -3.39 -11.22 -18.33
N LEU A 101 -4.26 -11.03 -17.34
CA LEU A 101 -5.70 -11.17 -17.50
C LEU A 101 -6.22 -10.11 -18.49
N PRO A 102 -7.29 -10.42 -19.24
CA PRO A 102 -7.97 -9.43 -20.07
C PRO A 102 -8.36 -8.19 -19.27
N SER A 103 -8.32 -7.01 -19.87
CA SER A 103 -8.48 -5.72 -19.17
C SER A 103 -9.79 -5.53 -18.40
N TYR A 104 -10.81 -6.34 -18.70
CA TYR A 104 -12.11 -6.30 -18.03
C TYR A 104 -12.18 -7.11 -16.71
N ILE A 105 -11.13 -7.85 -16.34
CA ILE A 105 -11.09 -8.63 -15.09
C ILE A 105 -9.75 -8.46 -14.35
N ARG A 106 -9.80 -8.13 -13.05
CA ARG A 106 -8.61 -7.94 -12.19
C ARG A 106 -8.86 -8.49 -10.78
N VAL A 107 -7.82 -8.54 -9.97
CA VAL A 107 -7.88 -8.96 -8.56
C VAL A 107 -7.52 -7.79 -7.63
N ILE A 108 -8.17 -7.70 -6.48
CA ILE A 108 -7.70 -6.87 -5.36
C ILE A 108 -7.64 -7.72 -4.08
N GLN A 109 -6.46 -7.79 -3.45
CA GLN A 109 -6.33 -8.39 -2.12
C GLN A 109 -6.51 -7.30 -1.07
N GLY A 110 -7.50 -7.46 -0.19
CA GLY A 110 -7.78 -6.52 0.91
C GLY A 110 -7.49 -7.08 2.31
N ASP A 111 -7.57 -8.40 2.47
CA ASP A 111 -7.35 -9.08 3.74
C ASP A 111 -5.88 -9.46 3.94
N GLY A 112 -5.40 -9.48 5.19
CA GLY A 112 -4.04 -9.93 5.51
C GLY A 112 -2.89 -9.14 4.85
N VAL A 113 -3.17 -7.98 4.26
CA VAL A 113 -2.16 -7.18 3.54
C VAL A 113 -1.26 -6.42 4.52
N ASP A 114 0.04 -6.62 4.40
CA ASP A 114 1.10 -5.83 4.99
C ASP A 114 2.33 -5.82 4.07
N LYS A 115 3.42 -5.17 4.49
CA LYS A 115 4.66 -5.09 3.68
C LYS A 115 5.17 -6.47 3.26
N ASN A 116 5.16 -7.44 4.17
CA ASN A 116 5.72 -8.77 3.93
C ASN A 116 4.79 -9.61 3.06
N SER A 117 3.47 -9.52 3.27
CA SER A 117 2.52 -10.28 2.45
C SER A 117 2.44 -9.75 1.02
N ILE A 118 2.58 -8.44 0.78
CA ILE A 118 2.72 -7.87 -0.57
C ILE A 118 3.94 -8.49 -1.28
N GLU A 119 5.10 -8.51 -0.61
CA GLU A 119 6.33 -9.09 -1.18
C GLU A 119 6.15 -10.58 -1.49
N ASN A 120 5.59 -11.35 -0.55
CA ASN A 120 5.33 -12.78 -0.73
C ASN A 120 4.37 -13.06 -1.91
N ILE A 121 3.27 -12.29 -2.02
CA ILE A 121 2.32 -12.44 -3.12
C ILE A 121 2.98 -12.13 -4.45
N LEU A 122 3.69 -11.00 -4.55
CA LEU A 122 4.36 -10.61 -5.80
C LEU A 122 5.45 -11.60 -6.21
N PHE A 123 6.18 -12.16 -5.24
CA PHE A 123 7.16 -13.22 -5.49
C PHE A 123 6.48 -14.49 -6.01
N SER A 124 5.44 -14.97 -5.34
CA SER A 124 4.68 -16.14 -5.79
C SER A 124 4.04 -15.92 -7.17
N MET A 125 3.52 -14.72 -7.46
CA MET A 125 3.01 -14.38 -8.78
C MET A 125 4.11 -14.47 -9.83
N LYS A 126 5.30 -13.95 -9.53
CA LYS A 126 6.46 -14.03 -10.43
C LYS A 126 6.86 -15.48 -10.72
N GLU A 127 6.95 -16.34 -9.70
CA GLU A 127 7.27 -17.77 -9.86
C GLU A 127 6.23 -18.53 -10.69
N ASN A 128 4.96 -18.09 -10.64
CA ASN A 128 3.87 -18.65 -11.42
C ASN A 128 3.65 -17.92 -12.77
N ASN A 129 4.60 -17.08 -13.17
CA ASN A 129 4.57 -16.28 -14.41
C ASN A 129 3.37 -15.34 -14.54
N TYR A 130 2.80 -14.82 -13.44
CA TYR A 130 1.75 -13.80 -13.48
C TYR A 130 2.30 -12.37 -13.45
N SER A 131 1.69 -11.50 -14.25
CA SER A 131 1.97 -10.06 -14.27
C SER A 131 1.46 -9.40 -12.98
N ALA A 132 2.27 -8.54 -12.37
CA ALA A 132 1.83 -7.70 -11.26
C ALA A 132 0.68 -6.75 -11.66
N ALA A 133 0.47 -6.51 -12.96
CA ALA A 133 -0.66 -5.72 -13.48
C ALA A 133 -2.03 -6.38 -13.22
N ASN A 134 -2.07 -7.65 -12.83
CA ASN A 134 -3.31 -8.36 -12.52
C ASN A 134 -3.89 -8.01 -11.15
N ILE A 135 -3.08 -7.47 -10.24
CA ILE A 135 -3.45 -7.29 -8.84
C ILE A 135 -3.27 -5.86 -8.33
N THR A 136 -4.14 -5.47 -7.40
CA THR A 136 -3.98 -4.30 -6.54
C THR A 136 -4.11 -4.71 -5.07
N PHE A 137 -3.63 -3.88 -4.15
CA PHE A 137 -3.63 -4.17 -2.72
C PHE A 137 -4.39 -3.10 -1.93
N GLY A 138 -5.34 -3.52 -1.11
CA GLY A 138 -5.96 -2.71 -0.07
C GLY A 138 -5.33 -3.03 1.28
N MET A 139 -4.84 -2.01 2.00
CA MET A 139 -4.15 -2.20 3.27
C MET A 139 -4.80 -1.33 4.36
N GLY A 140 -5.40 -1.97 5.36
CA GLY A 140 -6.09 -1.31 6.46
C GLY A 140 -5.19 -1.10 7.68
N GLY A 141 -5.46 -1.87 8.75
CA GLY A 141 -4.80 -1.70 10.04
C GLY A 141 -3.28 -1.83 10.00
N ALA A 142 -2.71 -2.66 9.12
CA ALA A 142 -1.26 -2.76 8.98
C ALA A 142 -0.60 -1.48 8.44
N LEU A 143 -1.33 -0.68 7.66
CA LEU A 143 -0.83 0.58 7.10
C LEU A 143 -0.94 1.74 8.10
N LEU A 144 -2.03 1.79 8.85
CA LEU A 144 -2.38 2.96 9.64
C LEU A 144 -2.30 2.76 11.16
N GLN A 145 -2.29 1.52 11.66
CA GLN A 145 -2.46 1.21 13.08
C GLN A 145 -1.39 0.29 13.68
N LYS A 146 -0.78 -0.59 12.90
CA LYS A 146 0.32 -1.49 13.36
C LYS A 146 1.70 -0.83 13.25
N LEU A 147 1.76 0.48 13.47
CA LEU A 147 2.98 1.27 13.52
C LEU A 147 3.02 1.98 14.86
N ASP A 148 4.20 2.05 15.46
CA ASP A 148 4.43 2.77 16.69
C ASP A 148 5.63 3.71 16.59
N ARG A 149 5.86 4.49 17.65
CA ARG A 149 6.99 5.43 17.75
C ARG A 149 8.33 4.73 17.54
N ASP A 150 8.46 3.49 18.01
CA ASP A 150 9.72 2.75 18.02
C ASP A 150 10.04 2.10 16.68
N THR A 151 9.04 1.91 15.82
CA THR A 151 9.19 1.44 14.43
C THR A 151 10.28 2.20 13.67
N TYR A 152 10.38 3.52 13.90
CA TYR A 152 11.47 4.37 13.39
C TYR A 152 12.30 5.03 14.50
N SER A 153 12.14 4.57 15.74
CA SER A 153 12.85 5.11 16.91
C SER A 153 12.71 6.64 17.05
N PHE A 154 11.54 7.20 16.75
CA PHE A 154 11.31 8.64 16.85
C PHE A 154 11.50 9.10 18.30
N ALA A 155 12.36 10.11 18.50
CA ALA A 155 12.69 10.62 19.82
C ALA A 155 12.97 12.12 19.80
N MET A 156 12.57 12.81 20.87
CA MET A 156 12.96 14.19 21.16
C MET A 156 13.88 14.22 22.38
N LYS A 157 14.98 14.97 22.30
CA LYS A 157 15.97 15.16 23.37
C LYS A 157 16.49 16.60 23.32
N VAL A 158 16.75 17.18 24.49
CA VAL A 158 17.55 18.41 24.59
C VAL A 158 19.00 18.08 24.24
N SER A 159 19.61 18.89 23.37
CA SER A 159 21.02 18.73 22.98
C SER A 159 21.90 19.89 23.43
N ALA A 160 21.32 21.07 23.69
CA ALA A 160 22.04 22.24 24.19
C ALA A 160 21.13 23.17 25.02
N ILE A 161 21.73 23.92 25.94
CA ILE A 161 21.08 25.00 26.69
C ILE A 161 21.93 26.28 26.63
N HIS A 162 21.28 27.44 26.54
CA HIS A 162 21.93 28.74 26.65
C HIS A 162 21.65 29.33 28.03
N ASP A 163 22.67 29.62 28.81
CA ASP A 163 22.53 30.15 30.17
C ASP A 163 22.49 31.69 30.26
N GLY A 164 22.41 32.34 29.10
CA GLY A 164 22.48 33.81 28.97
C GLY A 164 23.86 34.30 28.56
N ILE A 165 24.89 33.45 28.64
CA ILE A 165 26.27 33.80 28.28
C ILE A 165 26.79 32.85 27.19
N ILE A 166 26.64 31.54 27.40
CA ILE A 166 27.19 30.52 26.50
C ILE A 166 26.20 29.38 26.26
N TRP A 167 26.38 28.72 25.11
CA TRP A 167 25.76 27.42 24.86
C TRP A 167 26.54 26.32 25.58
N LYS A 168 25.81 25.40 26.23
CA LYS A 168 26.35 24.21 26.89
C LYS A 168 25.68 22.97 26.31
N ASP A 169 26.49 21.96 26.03
CA ASP A 169 26.02 20.66 25.54
C ASP A 169 25.25 19.92 26.64
N VAL A 170 24.14 19.30 26.25
CA VAL A 170 23.32 18.44 27.09
C VAL A 170 23.10 17.13 26.36
N PHE A 171 23.31 16.00 27.03
CA PHE A 171 23.11 14.70 26.42
C PHE A 171 22.94 13.60 27.46
N LYS A 172 22.39 12.46 27.01
CA LYS A 172 22.39 11.20 27.76
C LYS A 172 23.33 10.20 27.11
N GLU A 173 24.01 9.44 27.94
CA GLU A 173 24.92 8.37 27.53
C GLU A 173 24.86 7.24 28.58
N PRO A 174 23.77 6.45 28.59
CA PRO A 174 23.62 5.40 29.59
C PRO A 174 24.60 4.26 29.32
N SER A 175 25.34 3.85 30.35
CA SER A 175 26.37 2.80 30.25
C SER A 175 25.82 1.43 29.88
N SER A 176 24.54 1.17 30.15
CA SER A 176 23.87 -0.11 29.89
C SER A 176 23.24 -0.23 28.51
N ASP A 177 23.14 0.85 27.73
CA ASP A 177 22.47 0.84 26.41
C ASP A 177 22.95 1.98 25.50
N GLN A 178 23.98 1.71 24.71
CA GLN A 178 24.56 2.71 23.80
C GLN A 178 23.60 3.17 22.69
N THR A 179 22.55 2.40 22.37
CA THR A 179 21.54 2.80 21.36
C THR A 179 20.75 4.04 21.81
N LYS A 180 20.78 4.35 23.10
CA LYS A 180 20.10 5.49 23.72
C LYS A 180 20.97 6.73 23.86
N ASN A 181 22.18 6.74 23.30
CA ASN A 181 23.04 7.91 23.26
C ASN A 181 22.37 9.04 22.46
N SER A 182 22.35 10.26 23.01
CA SER A 182 21.79 11.43 22.32
C SER A 182 22.88 12.34 21.77
N ARG A 183 22.58 13.02 20.66
CA ARG A 183 23.46 14.04 20.09
C ARG A 183 23.66 15.20 21.07
N ARG A 184 24.84 15.82 21.01
CA ARG A 184 25.28 16.95 21.85
C ARG A 184 25.29 18.23 21.00
N GLY A 185 25.06 19.36 21.64
CA GLY A 185 25.26 20.68 21.05
C GLY A 185 24.20 21.10 20.04
N ARG A 186 24.51 22.19 19.33
CA ARG A 186 23.72 22.71 18.22
C ARG A 186 24.23 22.11 16.92
N PHE A 187 23.33 21.74 16.02
CA PHE A 187 23.70 21.05 14.79
C PHE A 187 22.90 21.51 13.58
N ALA A 188 23.47 21.25 12.41
CA ALA A 188 22.87 21.44 11.10
C ALA A 188 22.82 20.11 10.35
N ILE A 189 21.92 20.01 9.38
CA ILE A 189 21.89 18.90 8.41
C ILE A 189 22.41 19.42 7.09
N VAL A 190 23.38 18.74 6.51
CA VAL A 190 23.92 19.05 5.18
C VAL A 190 23.79 17.83 4.28
N LYS A 191 23.89 18.03 2.95
CA LYS A 191 23.90 16.94 1.98
C LYS A 191 25.15 17.08 1.12
N ASN A 192 26.09 16.16 1.32
CA ASN A 192 27.20 15.92 0.41
C ASN A 192 26.77 14.79 -0.55
N ASP A 193 27.42 13.64 -0.46
CA ASP A 193 26.96 12.39 -1.10
C ASP A 193 25.77 11.78 -0.35
N GLU A 194 25.81 11.85 0.98
CA GLU A 194 24.74 11.42 1.89
C GLU A 194 24.27 12.57 2.81
N LEU A 195 23.21 12.31 3.58
CA LEU A 195 22.78 13.23 4.62
C LEU A 195 23.72 13.14 5.83
N GLU A 196 24.24 14.28 6.25
CA GLU A 196 25.18 14.36 7.37
C GLU A 196 24.70 15.36 8.43
N VAL A 197 24.97 15.05 9.68
CA VAL A 197 24.75 15.93 10.83
C VAL A 197 26.09 16.53 11.24
N ILE A 198 26.20 17.86 11.19
CA ILE A 198 27.43 18.58 11.58
C ILE A 198 27.15 19.59 12.69
N ASP A 199 28.19 19.92 13.47
CA ASP A 199 28.09 20.97 14.50
C ASP A 199 27.78 22.31 13.83
N LEU A 200 26.84 23.06 14.39
CA LEU A 200 26.36 24.30 13.79
C LEU A 200 27.48 25.34 13.68
N GLU A 201 28.41 25.34 14.62
CA GLU A 201 29.59 26.20 14.67
C GLU A 201 30.61 25.90 13.56
N LYS A 202 30.54 24.70 12.98
CA LYS A 202 31.41 24.25 11.86
C LYS A 202 30.70 24.32 10.51
N LEU A 203 29.47 24.82 10.46
CA LEU A 203 28.67 24.88 9.25
C LEU A 203 29.31 25.81 8.22
N SER A 204 29.81 25.25 7.13
CA SER A 204 30.32 25.97 5.96
C SER A 204 29.40 25.88 4.73
N GLN A 205 28.37 25.04 4.81
CA GLN A 205 27.44 24.74 3.72
C GLN A 205 26.00 25.19 4.06
N THR A 206 25.08 25.00 3.13
CA THR A 206 23.66 25.29 3.38
C THR A 206 23.06 24.25 4.33
N ASN A 207 22.54 24.73 5.47
CA ASN A 207 21.74 23.89 6.36
C ASN A 207 20.40 23.54 5.71
N LEU A 208 20.09 22.25 5.63
CA LEU A 208 18.84 21.72 5.11
C LEU A 208 17.66 21.90 6.07
N LEU A 209 17.94 22.08 7.37
CA LEU A 209 16.90 22.41 8.34
C LEU A 209 16.39 23.82 8.07
N LYS A 210 15.10 23.93 7.77
CA LYS A 210 14.41 25.21 7.55
C LYS A 210 13.52 25.51 8.73
N THR A 211 13.52 26.76 9.20
CA THR A 211 12.57 27.25 10.19
C THR A 211 11.14 27.04 9.69
N ARG A 212 10.35 26.25 10.41
CA ARG A 212 8.91 26.05 10.13
C ARG A 212 8.01 26.87 11.05
N TYR A 213 8.50 27.17 12.25
CA TYR A 213 7.78 27.93 13.26
C TYR A 213 8.79 28.77 14.05
N LYS A 214 8.46 30.03 14.31
CA LYS A 214 9.26 30.94 15.13
C LYS A 214 8.36 32.02 15.74
N ASP A 215 8.44 32.19 17.06
CA ASP A 215 7.76 33.26 17.81
C ASP A 215 6.27 33.40 17.49
N GLY A 216 5.52 32.29 17.49
CA GLY A 216 4.09 32.31 17.20
C GLY A 216 3.70 32.29 15.72
N LYS A 217 4.67 32.32 14.80
CA LYS A 217 4.41 32.44 13.36
C LYS A 217 4.93 31.23 12.58
N LEU A 218 4.15 30.80 11.59
CA LEU A 218 4.54 29.76 10.62
C LEU A 218 5.43 30.34 9.52
N TYR A 219 6.39 29.55 9.05
CA TYR A 219 7.32 29.90 7.99
C TYR A 219 7.54 28.71 7.06
N ASN A 220 7.91 28.98 5.81
CA ASN A 220 8.24 27.95 4.82
C ASN A 220 7.16 26.86 4.74
N GLU A 221 5.87 27.20 4.63
CA GLU A 221 4.81 26.19 4.54
C GLU A 221 4.98 25.33 3.27
N THR A 222 4.42 24.12 3.27
CA THR A 222 4.49 23.18 2.14
C THR A 222 3.14 22.54 1.93
N ASP A 223 2.77 22.30 0.68
CA ASP A 223 1.56 21.56 0.35
C ASP A 223 1.87 20.06 0.12
N LEU A 224 0.80 19.26 0.03
CA LEU A 224 0.90 17.82 -0.19
C LEU A 224 1.52 17.46 -1.54
N LYS A 225 1.34 18.29 -2.57
CA LYS A 225 1.89 18.06 -3.91
C LYS A 225 3.43 18.18 -3.88
N ALA A 226 3.93 19.22 -3.24
CA ALA A 226 5.36 19.44 -3.05
C ALA A 226 6.00 18.35 -2.18
N ILE A 227 5.27 17.78 -1.21
CA ILE A 227 5.73 16.63 -0.44
C ILE A 227 5.83 15.39 -1.35
N ARG A 228 4.79 15.08 -2.12
CA ARG A 228 4.77 13.93 -3.03
C ARG A 228 5.91 13.97 -4.05
N ASN A 229 6.12 15.11 -4.70
CA ASN A 229 7.20 15.29 -5.68
C ASN A 229 8.61 15.08 -5.09
N LYS A 230 8.78 15.22 -3.76
CA LYS A 230 10.08 15.00 -3.10
C LYS A 230 10.36 13.54 -2.77
N VAL A 231 9.32 12.74 -2.60
CA VAL A 231 9.42 11.34 -2.19
C VAL A 231 9.07 10.37 -3.32
N GLU A 232 8.76 10.90 -4.50
CA GLU A 232 8.54 10.11 -5.70
C GLU A 232 9.82 9.35 -6.06
N ILE A 233 9.70 8.03 -6.17
CA ILE A 233 10.79 7.14 -6.57
C ILE A 233 10.77 7.13 -8.09
N ASN A 234 11.87 7.55 -8.72
CA ASN A 234 12.08 7.46 -10.17
C ASN A 234 12.35 6.01 -10.61
#